data_AF-A0A7W4GNB8-F1
#
_entry.id   AF-A0A7W4GNB8-F1
#
_cell.length_a   1.000
_cell.length_b   1.000
_cell.length_c   1.000
_cell.angle_alpha   90.00
_cell.angle_beta   90.00
_cell.angle_gamma   90.00
#
_symmetry.space_group_name_H-M   'P 1'
#
loop_
_entity.id
_entity.type
_entity.pdbx_description
1 polymer ?
#
loop_
_entity_poly.entity_id
_entity_poly.type
_entity_poly.pdbx_seq_one_letter_code
_entity_poly.pdbx_strand_id
1 'polypeptide(L)'
;HNSVFLIAHFHNVIIGGVVFGCFAAIGYWFPKATGFTLNELWGKRAFYCWIIGFLMAFLPLYALGFMGMTRRLSQDINPEFFPLLAVAAAGTGVIAMGVVCQFVQIYVSVRDRDQNRDLTGDPWGGRTFEWATSSPPPFYNFAKLPKGDEIDSFWYQKQSGEFDPTQEEEYERIHMPKNTPTGIYVSAWALAFGFAMIWYIWWLAAASLVGIVVTCIQHSYNDDVDYYVEVEEIKAIEAARRAQLAEAKKQSVKGDNSGRGNSADSDADSGNNDNKDDLETTYAS
;
A
#
# COMPACT_ATOMS: atom_id res chain seq x y z
N HIS A 1 -18.18 11.20 -31.19
CA HIS A 1 -18.55 11.60 -29.82
C HIS A 1 -19.63 10.65 -29.30
N ASN A 2 -19.63 10.23 -28.02
CA ASN A 2 -20.58 9.28 -27.39
C ASN A 2 -20.62 7.84 -27.96
N SER A 3 -19.62 7.43 -28.74
CA SER A 3 -19.40 6.02 -29.06
C SER A 3 -18.70 5.28 -27.91
N VAL A 4 -18.64 3.96 -27.98
CA VAL A 4 -17.90 3.14 -27.02
C VAL A 4 -16.38 3.42 -27.01
N PHE A 5 -15.87 4.18 -27.98
CA PHE A 5 -14.50 4.72 -27.96
C PHE A 5 -14.24 5.58 -26.71
N LEU A 6 -15.21 6.42 -26.32
CA LEU A 6 -15.10 7.26 -25.12
C LEU A 6 -15.01 6.40 -23.85
N ILE A 7 -15.77 5.29 -23.83
CA ILE A 7 -15.74 4.34 -22.72
C ILE A 7 -14.37 3.65 -22.66
N ALA A 8 -13.86 3.18 -23.81
CA ALA A 8 -12.55 2.55 -23.91
C ALA A 8 -11.43 3.48 -23.40
N HIS A 9 -11.43 4.74 -23.84
CA HIS A 9 -10.47 5.74 -23.41
C HIS A 9 -10.51 6.00 -21.90
N PHE A 10 -11.70 6.26 -21.35
CA PHE A 10 -11.86 6.53 -19.92
C PHE A 10 -11.46 5.34 -19.04
N HIS A 11 -11.85 4.13 -19.41
CA HIS A 11 -11.46 2.93 -18.66
C HIS A 11 -9.96 2.67 -18.76
N ASN A 12 -9.33 3.05 -19.86
CA ASN A 12 -7.88 2.91 -19.98
C ASN A 12 -7.13 3.80 -18.99
N VAL A 13 -7.52 5.08 -18.88
CA VAL A 13 -6.87 5.99 -17.92
C VAL A 13 -7.22 5.67 -16.46
N ILE A 14 -8.46 5.26 -16.16
CA ILE A 14 -8.85 4.93 -14.78
C ILE A 14 -8.30 3.57 -14.34
N ILE A 15 -8.48 2.51 -15.13
CA ILE A 15 -8.00 1.19 -14.71
C ILE A 15 -6.48 1.14 -14.79
N GLY A 16 -5.91 1.59 -15.89
CA GLY A 16 -4.46 1.58 -16.10
C GLY A 16 -3.70 2.56 -15.20
N GLY A 17 -4.26 3.74 -14.95
CA GLY A 17 -3.63 4.75 -14.09
C GLY A 17 -4.01 4.61 -12.61
N VAL A 18 -5.30 4.69 -12.31
CA VAL A 18 -5.79 4.75 -10.91
C VAL A 18 -5.81 3.38 -10.27
N VAL A 19 -6.50 2.40 -10.85
CA VAL A 19 -6.69 1.09 -10.21
C VAL A 19 -5.36 0.34 -10.07
N PHE A 20 -4.52 0.33 -11.11
CA PHE A 20 -3.18 -0.26 -11.00
C PHE A 20 -2.28 0.52 -10.05
N GLY A 21 -2.39 1.85 -9.99
CA GLY A 21 -1.72 2.66 -8.97
C GLY A 21 -2.14 2.28 -7.55
N CYS A 22 -3.44 2.06 -7.32
CA CYS A 22 -3.95 1.58 -6.04
C CYS A 22 -3.43 0.18 -5.70
N PHE A 23 -3.36 -0.75 -6.66
CA PHE A 23 -2.78 -2.08 -6.42
C PHE A 23 -1.29 -2.03 -6.12
N ALA A 24 -0.53 -1.18 -6.83
CA ALA A 24 0.87 -0.95 -6.54
C ALA A 24 1.05 -0.36 -5.12
N ALA A 25 0.23 0.63 -4.75
CA ALA A 25 0.24 1.23 -3.42
C ALA A 25 -0.08 0.20 -2.32
N ILE A 26 -1.11 -0.62 -2.51
CA ILE A 26 -1.44 -1.70 -1.58
C ILE A 26 -0.24 -2.64 -1.48
N GLY A 27 0.30 -3.16 -2.59
CA GLY A 27 1.45 -4.05 -2.57
C GLY A 27 2.69 -3.47 -1.86
N TYR A 28 2.95 -2.19 -2.08
CA TYR A 28 4.11 -1.48 -1.53
C TYR A 28 3.97 -1.19 -0.03
N TRP A 29 2.86 -0.60 0.41
CA TRP A 29 2.65 -0.21 1.82
C TRP A 29 1.95 -1.27 2.69
N PHE A 30 1.58 -2.43 2.15
CA PHE A 30 0.98 -3.51 2.94
C PHE A 30 1.81 -3.91 4.17
N PRO A 31 3.14 -4.09 4.07
CA PRO A 31 3.95 -4.44 5.24
C PRO A 31 3.96 -3.34 6.29
N LYS A 32 3.94 -2.07 5.86
CA LYS A 32 3.90 -0.92 6.78
C LYS A 32 2.61 -0.87 7.57
N ALA A 33 1.47 -1.22 6.96
CA ALA A 33 0.18 -1.21 7.62
C ALA A 33 -0.07 -2.45 8.50
N THR A 34 0.46 -3.62 8.11
CA THR A 34 0.07 -4.92 8.71
C THR A 34 1.20 -5.69 9.39
N GLY A 35 2.47 -5.32 9.15
CA GLY A 35 3.65 -5.95 9.72
C GLY A 35 4.16 -7.20 8.99
N PHE A 36 3.61 -7.55 7.81
CA PHE A 36 4.08 -8.69 7.00
C PHE A 36 3.92 -8.44 5.49
N THR A 37 4.68 -9.14 4.66
CA THR A 37 4.65 -8.98 3.21
C THR A 37 3.56 -9.83 2.54
N LEU A 38 3.04 -9.35 1.41
CA LEU A 38 2.10 -10.12 0.59
C LEU A 38 2.81 -11.25 -0.17
N ASN A 39 2.07 -12.33 -0.44
CA ASN A 39 2.57 -13.43 -1.25
C ASN A 39 2.83 -12.99 -2.70
N GLU A 40 4.09 -13.03 -3.11
CA GLU A 40 4.54 -12.55 -4.42
C GLU A 40 4.04 -13.40 -5.59
N LEU A 41 3.89 -14.72 -5.40
CA LEU A 41 3.44 -15.63 -6.45
C LEU A 41 1.99 -15.33 -6.87
N TRP A 42 1.10 -15.14 -5.89
CA TRP A 42 -0.30 -14.79 -6.16
C TRP A 42 -0.45 -13.35 -6.65
N GLY A 43 0.40 -12.43 -6.20
CA GLY A 43 0.45 -11.06 -6.71
C GLY A 43 0.79 -10.99 -8.20
N LYS A 44 1.84 -11.73 -8.63
CA LYS A 44 2.19 -11.84 -10.05
C LYS A 44 1.06 -12.43 -10.90
N ARG A 45 0.41 -13.49 -10.41
CA ARG A 45 -0.76 -14.09 -11.09
C ARG A 45 -1.90 -13.08 -11.25
N ALA A 46 -2.24 -12.36 -10.18
CA ALA A 46 -3.24 -11.30 -10.22
C ALA A 46 -2.87 -10.24 -11.26
N PHE A 47 -1.63 -9.75 -11.25
CA PHE A 47 -1.13 -8.76 -12.21
C PHE A 47 -1.29 -9.22 -13.67
N TYR A 48 -0.85 -10.44 -14.02
CA TYR A 48 -0.97 -10.94 -15.38
C TYR A 48 -2.42 -11.12 -15.82
N CYS A 49 -3.29 -11.64 -14.94
CA CYS A 49 -4.72 -11.73 -15.23
C CYS A 49 -5.34 -10.34 -15.44
N TRP A 50 -4.98 -9.35 -14.62
CA TRP A 50 -5.46 -7.98 -14.75
C TRP A 50 -5.03 -7.33 -16.05
N ILE A 51 -3.74 -7.34 -16.39
CA ILE A 51 -3.25 -6.67 -17.61
C ILE A 51 -3.77 -7.35 -18.88
N ILE A 52 -3.74 -8.68 -18.96
CA ILE A 52 -4.21 -9.42 -20.15
C ILE A 52 -5.73 -9.26 -20.28
N GLY A 53 -6.47 -9.44 -19.18
CA GLY A 53 -7.91 -9.28 -19.16
C GLY A 53 -8.34 -7.85 -19.53
N PHE A 54 -7.64 -6.84 -19.03
CA PHE A 54 -7.87 -5.43 -19.36
C PHE A 54 -7.67 -5.15 -20.86
N LEU A 55 -6.57 -5.61 -21.45
CA LEU A 55 -6.32 -5.43 -22.88
C LEU A 55 -7.40 -6.13 -23.72
N MET A 56 -7.75 -7.38 -23.37
CA MET A 56 -8.81 -8.12 -24.05
C MET A 56 -10.20 -7.49 -23.89
N ALA A 57 -10.50 -6.91 -22.73
CA ALA A 57 -11.80 -6.31 -22.45
C ALA A 57 -12.00 -4.97 -23.16
N PHE A 58 -10.97 -4.11 -23.17
CA PHE A 58 -11.12 -2.71 -23.58
C PHE A 58 -10.52 -2.37 -24.94
N LEU A 59 -9.53 -3.11 -25.46
CA LEU A 59 -9.02 -2.87 -26.82
C LEU A 59 -10.08 -3.09 -27.91
N PRO A 60 -10.91 -4.16 -27.87
CA PRO A 60 -11.98 -4.34 -28.85
C PRO A 60 -13.00 -3.19 -28.85
N LEU A 61 -13.20 -2.53 -27.72
CA LEU A 61 -14.11 -1.38 -27.61
C LEU A 61 -13.60 -0.15 -28.37
N TYR A 62 -12.27 0.01 -28.56
CA TYR A 62 -11.77 1.05 -29.45
C TYR A 62 -12.19 0.79 -30.90
N ALA A 63 -12.04 -0.45 -31.38
CA ALA A 63 -12.46 -0.84 -32.72
C ALA A 63 -13.98 -0.69 -32.91
N LEU A 64 -14.78 -1.18 -31.96
CA LEU A 64 -16.25 -1.02 -31.96
C LEU A 64 -16.66 0.46 -31.95
N GLY A 65 -15.89 1.30 -31.26
CA GLY A 65 -16.11 2.74 -31.21
C GLY A 65 -15.90 3.42 -32.56
N PHE A 66 -14.96 2.93 -33.38
CA PHE A 66 -14.76 3.36 -34.77
C PHE A 66 -15.81 2.79 -35.73
N MET A 67 -16.29 1.57 -35.47
CA MET A 67 -17.40 0.95 -36.22
C MET A 67 -18.76 1.59 -35.93
N GLY A 68 -18.83 2.58 -35.03
CA GLY A 68 -20.03 3.37 -34.78
C GLY A 68 -20.91 2.85 -33.64
N MET A 69 -20.50 1.83 -32.87
CA MET A 69 -21.26 1.37 -31.72
C MET A 69 -21.39 2.48 -30.67
N THR A 70 -22.63 2.86 -30.34
CA THR A 70 -22.92 3.89 -29.34
C THR A 70 -22.99 3.31 -27.93
N ARG A 71 -22.73 4.14 -26.93
CA ARG A 71 -22.82 3.74 -25.52
C ARG A 71 -24.26 3.49 -25.08
N ARG A 72 -24.44 2.64 -24.06
CA ARG A 72 -25.71 2.38 -23.37
C ARG A 72 -26.82 1.76 -24.25
N LEU A 73 -26.44 1.10 -25.34
CA LEU A 73 -27.34 0.21 -26.07
C LEU A 73 -27.53 -1.08 -25.28
N SER A 74 -28.77 -1.56 -25.17
CA SER A 74 -29.10 -2.79 -24.46
C SER A 74 -29.94 -3.78 -25.28
N GLN A 75 -30.65 -3.28 -26.31
CA GLN A 75 -31.49 -4.06 -27.21
C GLN A 75 -31.08 -3.76 -28.66
N ASP A 76 -31.49 -4.63 -29.59
CA ASP A 76 -31.34 -4.43 -31.04
C ASP A 76 -29.91 -4.09 -31.51
N ILE A 77 -28.92 -4.76 -30.94
CA ILE A 77 -27.51 -4.56 -31.26
C ILE A 77 -27.20 -5.21 -32.62
N ASN A 78 -26.50 -4.49 -33.50
CA ASN A 78 -26.04 -5.02 -34.79
C ASN A 78 -25.21 -6.31 -34.58
N PRO A 79 -25.58 -7.45 -35.18
CA PRO A 79 -24.85 -8.72 -35.07
C PRO A 79 -23.37 -8.64 -35.47
N GLU A 80 -22.98 -7.69 -36.32
CA GLU A 80 -21.57 -7.48 -36.73
C GLU A 80 -20.65 -7.11 -35.56
N PHE A 81 -21.20 -6.53 -34.48
CA PHE A 81 -20.43 -6.18 -33.28
C PHE A 81 -20.17 -7.38 -32.37
N PHE A 82 -20.90 -8.48 -32.55
CA PHE A 82 -20.88 -9.63 -31.64
C PHE A 82 -19.48 -10.22 -31.43
N PRO A 83 -18.63 -10.45 -32.45
CA PRO A 83 -17.31 -11.05 -32.24
C PRO A 83 -16.43 -10.22 -31.29
N LEU A 84 -16.40 -8.90 -31.46
CA LEU A 84 -15.61 -8.00 -30.62
C LEU A 84 -16.20 -7.89 -29.21
N LEU A 85 -17.52 -7.92 -29.08
CA LEU A 85 -18.20 -7.97 -27.78
C LEU A 85 -17.94 -9.30 -27.04
N ALA A 86 -17.88 -10.42 -27.76
CA ALA A 86 -17.55 -11.73 -27.18
C ALA A 86 -16.11 -11.76 -26.64
N VAL A 87 -15.15 -11.20 -27.39
CA VAL A 87 -13.76 -11.03 -26.90
C VAL A 87 -13.72 -10.13 -25.67
N ALA A 88 -14.45 -9.01 -25.69
CA ALA A 88 -14.52 -8.10 -24.55
C ALA A 88 -15.10 -8.78 -23.29
N ALA A 89 -16.13 -9.61 -23.47
CA ALA A 89 -16.74 -10.40 -22.39
C ALA A 89 -15.75 -11.47 -21.85
N ALA A 90 -15.03 -12.16 -22.73
CA ALA A 90 -13.99 -13.10 -22.32
C ALA A 90 -12.88 -12.40 -21.52
N GLY A 91 -12.42 -11.23 -21.96
CA GLY A 91 -11.47 -10.40 -21.22
C GLY A 91 -11.97 -10.02 -19.82
N THR A 92 -13.26 -9.68 -19.70
CA THR A 92 -13.89 -9.42 -18.40
C THR A 92 -13.87 -10.66 -17.48
N GLY A 93 -14.08 -11.86 -18.05
CA GLY A 93 -13.91 -13.11 -17.31
C GLY A 93 -12.48 -13.32 -16.79
N VAL A 94 -11.46 -12.95 -17.57
CA VAL A 94 -10.06 -13.00 -17.13
C VAL A 94 -9.78 -11.99 -16.01
N ILE A 95 -10.36 -10.78 -16.08
CA ILE A 95 -10.28 -9.80 -14.98
C ILE A 95 -10.90 -10.36 -13.71
N ALA A 96 -12.05 -11.04 -13.80
CA ALA A 96 -12.68 -11.66 -12.65
C ALA A 96 -11.77 -12.72 -11.99
N MET A 97 -11.03 -13.51 -12.78
CA MET A 97 -10.00 -14.40 -12.24
C MET A 97 -8.87 -13.62 -11.54
N GLY A 98 -8.44 -12.48 -12.08
CA GLY A 98 -7.46 -11.59 -11.44
C GLY A 98 -7.93 -11.08 -10.07
N VAL A 99 -9.21 -10.70 -9.96
CA VAL A 99 -9.84 -10.32 -8.69
C VAL A 99 -9.81 -11.49 -7.69
N VAL A 100 -10.16 -12.70 -8.13
CA VAL A 100 -10.09 -13.89 -7.28
C VAL A 100 -8.65 -14.15 -6.82
N CYS A 101 -7.66 -14.05 -7.71
CA CYS A 101 -6.25 -14.17 -7.35
C CYS A 101 -5.83 -13.14 -6.29
N GLN A 102 -6.35 -11.91 -6.35
CA GLN A 102 -6.08 -10.87 -5.35
C GLN A 102 -6.62 -11.24 -3.97
N PHE A 103 -7.85 -11.76 -3.89
CA PHE A 103 -8.40 -12.25 -2.62
C PHE A 103 -7.63 -13.45 -2.07
N VAL A 104 -7.23 -14.39 -2.93
CA VAL A 104 -6.40 -15.53 -2.54
C VAL A 104 -5.03 -15.05 -2.05
N GLN A 105 -4.43 -14.03 -2.69
CA GLN A 105 -3.18 -13.43 -2.24
C GLN A 105 -3.30 -12.93 -0.81
N ILE A 106 -4.33 -12.13 -0.51
CA ILE A 106 -4.56 -11.59 0.84
C ILE A 106 -4.78 -12.74 1.84
N TYR A 107 -5.64 -13.71 1.51
CA TYR A 107 -5.94 -14.84 2.38
C TYR A 107 -4.69 -15.66 2.74
N VAL A 108 -3.88 -16.05 1.75
CA VAL A 108 -2.65 -16.81 1.96
C VAL A 108 -1.64 -15.99 2.76
N SER A 109 -1.52 -14.69 2.48
CA SER A 109 -0.61 -13.81 3.22
C SER A 109 -1.00 -13.66 4.69
N VAL A 110 -2.29 -13.55 4.98
CA VAL A 110 -2.80 -13.48 6.37
C VAL A 110 -2.63 -14.82 7.09
N ARG A 111 -2.87 -15.94 6.40
CA ARG A 111 -2.69 -17.29 6.95
C ARG A 111 -1.23 -17.55 7.33
N ASP A 112 -0.31 -17.17 6.46
CA ASP A 112 1.14 -17.43 6.61
C ASP A 112 1.89 -16.21 7.18
N ARG A 113 1.17 -15.30 7.87
CA ARG A 113 1.70 -14.01 8.34
C ARG A 113 2.94 -14.14 9.21
N ASP A 114 3.03 -15.20 10.02
CA ASP A 114 4.12 -15.39 10.97
C ASP A 114 5.44 -15.75 10.29
N GLN A 115 5.40 -16.22 9.04
CA GLN A 115 6.58 -16.55 8.23
C GLN A 115 7.12 -15.36 7.44
N ASN A 116 6.26 -14.40 7.11
CA ASN A 116 6.57 -13.28 6.21
C ASN A 116 6.61 -11.93 6.93
N ARG A 117 6.94 -11.93 8.23
CA ARG A 117 6.94 -10.70 9.05
C ARG A 117 8.07 -9.77 8.62
N ASP A 118 7.75 -8.48 8.57
CA ASP A 118 8.75 -7.43 8.45
C ASP A 118 9.28 -7.11 9.86
N LEU A 119 10.52 -7.53 10.14
CA LEU A 119 11.19 -7.30 11.42
C LEU A 119 12.07 -6.05 11.43
N THR A 120 12.39 -5.49 10.25
CA THR A 120 13.29 -4.34 10.14
C THR A 120 12.52 -3.02 10.09
N GLY A 121 11.29 -3.04 9.57
CA GLY A 121 10.54 -1.83 9.24
C GLY A 121 10.81 -1.32 7.83
N ASP A 122 11.77 -1.94 7.13
CA ASP A 122 12.19 -1.62 5.76
C ASP A 122 12.39 -2.92 4.94
N PRO A 123 11.31 -3.51 4.40
CA PRO A 123 11.37 -4.76 3.65
C PRO A 123 11.84 -4.54 2.20
N TRP A 124 11.85 -3.30 1.71
CA TRP A 124 12.13 -2.96 0.32
C TRP A 124 13.45 -2.22 0.13
N GLY A 125 14.12 -1.79 1.20
CA GLY A 125 15.19 -0.82 1.10
C GLY A 125 14.66 0.55 0.66
N GLY A 126 13.55 1.02 1.23
CA GLY A 126 12.91 2.28 0.88
C GLY A 126 13.78 3.51 1.09
N ARG A 127 13.46 4.62 0.40
CA ARG A 127 14.28 5.84 0.39
C ARG A 127 13.79 6.93 1.34
N THR A 128 12.53 6.83 1.73
CA THR A 128 11.74 7.83 2.43
C THR A 128 11.47 7.43 3.89
N PHE A 129 11.10 8.39 4.74
CA PHE A 129 11.05 8.21 6.19
C PHE A 129 10.00 7.22 6.70
N GLU A 130 8.97 6.89 5.93
CA GLU A 130 8.01 5.86 6.34
C GLU A 130 8.69 4.49 6.58
N TRP A 131 9.83 4.25 5.92
CA TRP A 131 10.65 3.04 6.10
C TRP A 131 11.67 3.17 7.25
N ALA A 132 11.79 4.34 7.86
CA ALA A 132 12.64 4.58 9.03
C ALA A 132 11.95 4.18 10.35
N THR A 133 10.63 3.94 10.34
CA THR A 133 9.84 3.49 11.52
C THR A 133 9.51 1.99 11.47
N SER A 134 8.99 1.43 12.56
CA SER A 134 8.60 0.01 12.62
C SER A 134 7.45 -0.34 11.68
N SER A 135 7.20 -1.64 11.50
CA SER A 135 6.08 -2.17 10.72
C SER A 135 5.25 -3.12 11.60
N PRO A 136 4.05 -2.74 12.08
CA PRO A 136 3.41 -1.44 11.94
C PRO A 136 4.09 -0.33 12.76
N PRO A 137 3.88 0.96 12.40
CA PRO A 137 4.41 2.09 13.16
C PRO A 137 3.73 2.20 14.54
N PRO A 138 4.41 2.77 15.55
CA PRO A 138 3.75 3.12 16.80
C PRO A 138 2.72 4.23 16.57
N PHE A 139 1.77 4.38 17.49
CA PHE A 139 0.65 5.34 17.33
C PHE A 139 1.11 6.81 17.23
N TYR A 140 2.32 7.14 17.68
CA TYR A 140 2.97 8.46 17.55
C TYR A 140 3.88 8.59 16.31
N ASN A 141 3.98 7.56 15.45
CA ASN A 141 4.86 7.44 14.27
C ASN A 141 6.37 7.49 14.57
N PHE A 142 6.88 8.63 15.05
CA PHE A 142 8.29 8.86 15.36
C PHE A 142 8.43 9.42 16.78
N ALA A 143 9.28 8.80 17.60
CA ALA A 143 9.54 9.30 18.96
C ALA A 143 10.32 10.64 18.95
N LYS A 144 11.12 10.85 17.90
CA LYS A 144 11.85 12.09 17.64
C LYS A 144 11.73 12.43 16.17
N LEU A 145 11.51 13.71 15.87
CA LEU A 145 11.33 14.15 14.48
C LEU A 145 12.63 13.93 13.68
N PRO A 146 12.55 13.24 12.53
CA PRO A 146 13.71 13.06 11.67
C PRO A 146 14.10 14.39 11.02
N LYS A 147 15.41 14.58 10.78
CA LYS A 147 15.93 15.74 10.04
C LYS A 147 15.78 15.50 8.54
N GLY A 148 14.97 16.32 7.87
CA GLY A 148 14.71 16.26 6.44
C GLY A 148 15.45 17.35 5.67
N ASP A 149 16.77 17.21 5.54
CA ASP A 149 17.62 18.19 4.84
C ASP A 149 17.52 18.07 3.31
N GLU A 150 17.06 16.93 2.79
CA GLU A 150 17.02 16.56 1.36
C GLU A 150 15.74 15.76 1.03
N ILE A 151 15.45 15.59 -0.26
CA ILE A 151 14.27 14.82 -0.70
C ILE A 151 14.32 13.36 -0.22
N ASP A 152 15.50 12.73 -0.27
CA ASP A 152 15.72 11.35 0.14
C ASP A 152 16.62 11.26 1.39
N SER A 153 16.39 12.11 2.40
CA SER A 153 17.24 12.15 3.61
C SER A 153 17.45 10.79 4.28
N PHE A 154 16.41 9.94 4.34
CA PHE A 154 16.55 8.60 4.93
C PHE A 154 17.52 7.72 4.14
N TRP A 155 17.52 7.81 2.80
CA TRP A 155 18.46 7.08 1.97
C TRP A 155 19.91 7.49 2.23
N TYR A 156 20.17 8.80 2.32
CA TYR A 156 21.51 9.32 2.62
C TYR A 156 21.97 8.94 4.03
N GLN A 157 21.10 9.03 5.04
CA GLN A 157 21.42 8.61 6.42
C GLN A 157 21.76 7.11 6.50
N LYS A 158 21.12 6.26 5.68
CA LYS A 158 21.49 4.84 5.57
C LYS A 158 22.87 4.64 4.94
N GLN A 159 23.21 5.41 3.91
CA GLN A 159 24.51 5.29 3.22
C GLN A 159 25.68 5.86 4.02
N SER A 160 25.47 6.98 4.72
CA SER A 160 26.48 7.58 5.60
C SER A 160 26.71 6.78 6.88
N GLY A 161 25.79 5.87 7.21
CA GLY A 161 25.80 5.13 8.46
C GLY A 161 25.32 5.95 9.66
N GLU A 162 24.73 7.12 9.43
CA GLU A 162 24.16 8.00 10.46
C GLU A 162 22.84 7.44 11.03
N PHE A 163 22.09 6.69 10.23
CA PHE A 163 20.87 6.02 10.69
C PHE A 163 21.21 4.78 11.52
N ASP A 164 21.28 4.94 12.85
CA ASP A 164 21.35 3.83 13.80
C ASP A 164 20.04 3.67 14.59
N PRO A 165 19.16 2.74 14.20
CA PRO A 165 17.90 2.50 14.91
C PRO A 165 18.09 1.79 16.27
N THR A 166 19.33 1.41 16.64
CA THR A 166 19.65 0.76 17.92
C THR A 166 20.19 1.72 18.97
N GLN A 167 20.51 2.96 18.60
CA GLN A 167 20.99 3.97 19.53
C GLN A 167 19.89 4.37 20.53
N GLU A 168 20.26 4.47 21.81
CA GLU A 168 19.36 5.03 22.83
C GLU A 168 19.39 6.55 22.72
N GLU A 169 18.21 7.15 22.54
CA GLU A 169 18.04 8.59 22.50
C GLU A 169 17.32 9.09 23.76
N GLU A 170 17.50 10.37 24.07
CA GLU A 170 16.67 11.08 25.04
C GLU A 170 15.31 11.39 24.40
N TYR A 171 14.25 10.92 25.04
CA TYR A 171 12.87 11.12 24.58
C TYR A 171 12.17 12.18 25.43
N GLU A 172 11.32 12.95 24.76
CA GLU A 172 10.44 13.95 25.37
C GLU A 172 8.99 13.42 25.41
N ARG A 173 8.15 14.06 26.23
CA ARG A 173 6.72 13.72 26.29
C ARG A 173 6.06 14.15 24.97
N ILE A 174 5.25 13.26 24.38
CA ILE A 174 4.59 13.51 23.08
C ILE A 174 3.13 13.86 23.33
N HIS A 175 2.67 14.98 22.77
CA HIS A 175 1.27 15.39 22.76
C HIS A 175 0.49 14.61 21.70
N MET A 176 -0.63 13.98 22.08
CA MET A 176 -1.45 13.16 21.19
C MET A 176 -2.94 13.51 21.33
N PRO A 177 -3.71 13.52 20.22
CA PRO A 177 -5.16 13.69 20.28
C PRO A 177 -5.87 12.44 20.79
N LYS A 178 -6.97 12.62 21.54
CA LYS A 178 -7.85 11.54 21.98
C LYS A 178 -8.81 11.11 20.88
N ASN A 179 -9.22 9.84 20.92
CA ASN A 179 -10.28 9.34 20.05
C ASN A 179 -11.63 9.95 20.46
N THR A 180 -12.42 10.38 19.47
CA THR A 180 -13.77 10.92 19.69
C THR A 180 -14.81 10.22 18.80
N PRO A 181 -15.98 9.81 19.35
CA PRO A 181 -17.06 9.22 18.56
C PRO A 181 -17.89 10.27 17.81
N THR A 182 -17.64 11.57 18.00
CA THR A 182 -18.43 12.66 17.40
C THR A 182 -18.61 12.50 15.89
N GLY A 183 -17.56 12.10 15.18
CA GLY A 183 -17.63 11.87 13.74
C GLY A 183 -18.65 10.80 13.33
N ILE A 184 -18.78 9.71 14.11
CA ILE A 184 -19.76 8.64 13.87
C ILE A 184 -21.18 9.16 14.09
N TYR A 185 -21.41 9.94 15.14
CA TYR A 185 -22.72 10.52 15.42
C TYR A 185 -23.16 11.50 14.33
N VAL A 186 -22.27 12.42 13.91
CA VAL A 186 -22.54 13.35 12.81
C VAL A 186 -22.83 12.57 11.52
N SER A 187 -22.07 11.51 11.23
CA SER A 187 -22.29 10.66 10.05
C SER A 187 -23.64 9.95 10.09
N ALA A 188 -24.05 9.45 11.26
CA ALA A 188 -25.36 8.81 11.45
C ALA A 188 -26.52 9.80 11.24
N TRP A 189 -26.41 11.02 11.76
CA TRP A 189 -27.38 12.08 11.50
C TRP A 189 -27.42 12.50 10.03
N ALA A 190 -26.25 12.65 9.39
CA ALA A 190 -26.16 12.97 7.97
C ALA A 190 -26.79 11.87 7.09
N LEU A 191 -26.60 10.60 7.44
CA LEU A 191 -27.24 9.47 6.78
C LEU A 191 -28.77 9.53 6.92
N ALA A 192 -29.28 9.74 8.14
CA ALA A 192 -30.71 9.87 8.40
C ALA A 192 -31.31 11.09 7.68
N PHE A 193 -30.59 12.21 7.65
CA PHE A 193 -30.97 13.41 6.90
C PHE A 193 -31.06 13.13 5.39
N GLY A 194 -30.02 12.53 4.79
CA GLY A 194 -30.01 12.19 3.38
C GLY A 194 -31.14 11.23 3.00
N PHE A 195 -31.35 10.19 3.80
CA PHE A 195 -32.47 9.26 3.62
C PHE A 195 -33.82 9.99 3.70
N ALA A 196 -34.02 10.84 4.71
CA ALA A 196 -35.26 11.58 4.88
C ALA A 196 -35.54 12.55 3.71
N MET A 197 -34.51 13.21 3.18
CA MET A 197 -34.62 14.11 2.03
C MET A 197 -35.01 13.38 0.75
N ILE A 198 -34.51 12.15 0.54
CA ILE A 198 -34.86 11.32 -0.63
C ILE A 198 -36.32 10.86 -0.56
N TRP A 199 -36.80 10.51 0.64
CA TRP A 199 -38.13 9.92 0.86
C TRP A 199 -39.20 10.94 1.31
N TYR A 200 -38.91 12.23 1.24
CA TYR A 200 -39.83 13.32 1.62
C TYR A 200 -40.32 13.24 3.10
N ILE A 201 -39.51 12.69 4.00
CA ILE A 201 -39.82 12.57 5.43
C ILE A 201 -39.35 13.84 6.16
N TRP A 202 -40.09 14.94 5.99
CA TRP A 202 -39.65 16.28 6.40
C TRP A 202 -39.35 16.43 7.90
N TRP A 203 -40.13 15.78 8.77
CA TRP A 203 -39.90 15.85 10.21
C TRP A 203 -38.57 15.21 10.60
N LEU A 204 -38.19 14.10 9.95
CA LEU A 204 -36.95 13.39 10.20
C LEU A 204 -35.75 14.16 9.65
N ALA A 205 -35.91 14.81 8.49
CA ALA A 205 -34.90 15.69 7.93
C ALA A 205 -34.63 16.88 8.87
N ALA A 206 -35.69 17.54 9.36
CA ALA A 206 -35.53 18.62 10.34
C ALA A 206 -34.88 18.13 11.64
N ALA A 207 -35.33 17.00 12.19
CA ALA A 207 -34.77 16.43 13.42
C ALA A 207 -33.29 16.04 13.26
N SER A 208 -32.91 15.46 12.11
CA SER A 208 -31.55 15.03 11.83
C SER A 208 -30.62 16.23 11.60
N LEU A 209 -31.10 17.30 10.95
CA LEU A 209 -30.34 18.55 10.82
C LEU A 209 -30.08 19.19 12.18
N VAL A 210 -31.10 19.23 13.05
CA VAL A 210 -30.93 19.67 14.44
C VAL A 210 -29.93 18.76 15.17
N GLY A 211 -30.01 17.44 14.97
CA GLY A 211 -29.07 16.47 15.53
C GLY A 211 -27.61 16.73 15.15
N ILE A 212 -27.33 17.07 13.88
CA ILE A 212 -26.00 17.48 13.41
C ILE A 212 -25.54 18.73 14.17
N VAL A 213 -26.36 19.79 14.19
CA VAL A 213 -26.00 21.07 14.82
C VAL A 213 -25.74 20.89 16.31
N VAL A 214 -26.62 20.17 17.03
CA VAL A 214 -26.47 19.90 18.46
C VAL A 214 -25.20 19.11 18.74
N THR A 215 -24.91 18.08 17.95
CA THR A 215 -23.69 17.26 18.13
C THR A 215 -22.43 18.09 17.91
N CYS A 216 -22.41 18.97 16.90
CA CYS A 216 -21.28 19.88 16.66
C CYS A 216 -21.10 20.89 17.81
N ILE A 217 -22.20 21.48 18.31
CA ILE A 217 -22.16 22.39 19.46
C ILE A 217 -21.60 21.66 20.68
N GLN A 218 -22.12 20.47 21.02
CA GLN A 218 -21.64 19.68 22.15
C GLN A 218 -20.14 19.36 22.05
N HIS A 219 -19.67 19.01 20.85
CA HIS A 219 -18.26 18.74 20.63
C HIS A 219 -17.38 19.98 20.79
N SER A 220 -17.87 21.17 20.41
CA SER A 220 -17.15 22.43 20.57
C SER A 220 -16.93 22.84 22.03
N TYR A 221 -17.69 22.30 22.97
CA TYR A 221 -17.50 22.52 24.42
C TYR A 221 -16.62 21.45 25.07
N ASN A 222 -16.10 20.49 24.31
CA ASN A 222 -15.21 19.48 24.86
C ASN A 222 -13.78 20.02 24.94
N ASP A 223 -13.32 20.34 26.14
CA ASP A 223 -11.94 20.76 26.39
C ASP A 223 -10.97 19.56 26.58
N ASP A 224 -11.49 18.36 26.84
CA ASP A 224 -10.68 17.15 27.03
C ASP A 224 -10.42 16.43 25.70
N VAL A 225 -9.57 17.03 24.86
CA VAL A 225 -9.31 16.58 23.48
C VAL A 225 -7.96 15.89 23.30
N ASP A 226 -7.04 16.05 24.24
CA ASP A 226 -5.66 15.62 24.11
C ASP A 226 -5.13 14.96 25.39
N TYR A 227 -3.98 14.31 25.24
CA TYR A 227 -3.21 13.71 26.33
C TYR A 227 -1.73 13.73 25.99
N TYR A 228 -0.89 13.50 27.00
CA TYR A 228 0.54 13.32 26.82
C TYR A 228 0.92 11.86 27.02
N VAL A 229 1.73 11.35 26.11
CA VAL A 229 2.41 10.05 26.24
C VAL A 229 3.65 10.27 27.08
N GLU A 230 3.78 9.52 28.17
CA GLU A 230 4.90 9.64 29.08
C GLU A 230 6.17 9.00 28.53
N VAL A 231 7.32 9.50 28.97
CA VAL A 231 8.64 9.10 28.48
C VAL A 231 8.92 7.62 28.77
N GLU A 232 8.43 7.08 29.88
CA GLU A 232 8.59 5.66 30.21
C GLU A 232 7.89 4.73 29.20
N GLU A 233 6.71 5.13 28.72
CA GLU A 233 5.95 4.35 27.73
C GLU A 233 6.67 4.36 26.37
N ILE A 234 7.14 5.53 25.94
CA ILE A 234 7.92 5.69 24.70
C ILE A 234 9.19 4.83 24.78
N LYS A 235 9.93 4.90 25.89
CA LYS A 235 11.14 4.09 26.11
C LYS A 235 10.86 2.59 26.02
N ALA A 236 9.74 2.13 26.59
CA ALA A 236 9.37 0.72 26.54
C ALA A 236 9.07 0.25 25.11
N ILE A 237 8.33 1.05 24.32
CA ILE A 237 7.99 0.75 22.93
C ILE A 237 9.26 0.73 22.05
N GLU A 238 10.11 1.75 22.14
CA GLU A 238 11.35 1.81 21.36
C GLU A 238 12.34 0.73 21.80
N ALA A 239 12.42 0.37 23.08
CA ALA A 239 13.23 -0.75 23.54
C ALA A 239 12.76 -2.09 22.96
N ALA A 240 11.45 -2.32 22.86
CA ALA A 240 10.90 -3.52 22.22
C ALA A 240 11.26 -3.57 20.73
N ARG A 241 11.20 -2.42 20.04
CA ARG A 241 11.65 -2.31 18.65
C ARG A 241 13.15 -2.61 18.48
N ARG A 242 14.00 -2.04 19.34
CA ARG A 242 15.45 -2.33 19.33
C ARG A 242 15.72 -3.83 19.52
N ALA A 243 14.99 -4.49 20.41
CA ALA A 243 15.10 -5.93 20.60
C ALA A 243 14.72 -6.73 19.34
N GLN A 244 13.63 -6.35 18.66
CA GLN A 244 13.22 -6.96 17.39
C GLN A 244 14.28 -6.78 16.29
N LEU A 245 14.85 -5.58 16.17
CA LEU A 245 15.93 -5.30 15.22
C LEU A 245 17.19 -6.11 15.50
N ALA A 246 17.55 -6.27 16.77
CA ALA A 246 18.67 -7.10 17.19
C ALA A 246 18.45 -8.59 16.86
N GLU A 247 17.21 -9.07 16.97
CA GLU A 247 16.84 -10.42 16.54
C GLU A 247 16.92 -10.58 15.02
N ALA A 248 16.40 -9.62 14.25
CA ALA A 248 16.46 -9.61 12.79
C ALA A 248 17.91 -9.66 12.28
N LYS A 249 18.80 -8.85 12.89
CA LYS A 249 20.24 -8.84 12.59
C LYS A 249 20.93 -10.18 12.91
N LYS A 250 20.49 -10.89 13.95
CA LYS A 250 21.00 -12.24 14.25
C LYS A 250 20.54 -13.28 13.22
N GLN A 251 19.28 -13.19 12.77
CA GLN A 251 18.73 -14.10 11.77
C GLN A 251 19.39 -13.92 10.40
N SER A 252 19.66 -12.68 9.98
CA SER A 252 20.36 -12.42 8.71
C SER A 252 21.79 -12.97 8.71
N VAL A 253 22.56 -12.74 9.79
CA VAL A 253 23.93 -13.27 9.94
C VAL A 253 23.96 -14.80 9.93
N LYS A 254 22.97 -15.46 10.56
CA LYS A 254 22.86 -16.92 10.57
C LYS A 254 22.52 -17.49 9.19
N GLY A 255 21.68 -16.80 8.41
CA GLY A 255 21.36 -17.14 7.02
C GLY A 255 22.59 -17.11 6.11
N ASP A 256 23.37 -16.02 6.18
CA ASP A 256 24.60 -15.85 5.37
C ASP A 256 25.67 -16.90 5.67
N ASN A 257 25.85 -17.29 6.94
CA ASN A 257 26.79 -18.34 7.32
C ASN A 257 26.33 -19.75 6.90
N SER A 258 25.02 -20.00 6.80
CA SER A 258 24.49 -21.27 6.28
C SER A 258 24.58 -21.39 4.74
N GLY A 259 24.51 -20.26 4.03
CA GLY A 259 24.67 -20.20 2.57
C GLY A 259 26.12 -20.35 2.09
N ARG A 260 27.09 -19.90 2.90
CA ARG A 260 28.54 -20.08 2.61
C ARG A 260 29.10 -21.46 2.97
N GLY A 261 28.36 -22.27 3.74
CA GLY A 261 28.80 -23.61 4.17
C GLY A 261 28.66 -24.73 3.12
N ASN A 262 27.98 -24.47 2.00
CA ASN A 262 27.66 -25.49 0.99
C ASN A 262 28.40 -25.32 -0.35
N SER A 263 29.39 -24.42 -0.43
CA SER A 263 30.19 -24.18 -1.64
C SER A 263 31.71 -24.32 -1.43
N ALA A 264 32.15 -24.99 -0.35
CA ALA A 264 33.55 -25.14 0.00
C ALA A 264 34.08 -26.59 -0.18
N ASP A 265 33.45 -27.38 -1.07
CA ASP A 265 33.88 -28.75 -1.35
C ASP A 265 33.73 -29.10 -2.85
N SER A 266 34.27 -28.24 -3.70
CA SER A 266 34.71 -28.58 -5.06
C SER A 266 35.52 -27.40 -5.57
N ASP A 267 36.84 -27.52 -5.54
CA ASP A 267 37.82 -26.81 -6.39
C ASP A 267 39.14 -26.70 -5.62
N ALA A 268 39.75 -27.88 -5.40
CA ALA A 268 41.17 -28.01 -5.16
C ALA A 268 41.78 -28.70 -6.37
N ASP A 269 41.99 -27.99 -7.47
CA ASP A 269 43.06 -28.30 -8.42
C ASP A 269 43.34 -27.14 -9.39
N SER A 270 44.63 -26.97 -9.71
CA SER A 270 45.26 -25.98 -10.60
C SER A 270 45.24 -24.52 -10.10
N GLY A 271 46.34 -23.77 -10.01
CA GLY A 271 47.64 -23.93 -10.64
C GLY A 271 48.03 -22.61 -11.31
N ASN A 272 48.91 -21.85 -10.64
CA ASN A 272 49.92 -20.97 -11.22
C ASN A 272 49.53 -19.57 -11.78
N ASN A 273 50.12 -18.57 -11.11
CA ASN A 273 50.85 -17.39 -11.60
C ASN A 273 50.21 -16.20 -12.35
N ASP A 274 50.53 -15.06 -11.73
CA ASP A 274 51.13 -13.83 -12.27
C ASP A 274 50.27 -12.77 -13.00
N ASN A 275 50.55 -11.53 -12.56
CA ASN A 275 50.37 -10.22 -13.21
C ASN A 275 48.93 -9.69 -13.32
N LYS A 276 48.65 -8.39 -13.26
CA LYS A 276 49.30 -7.14 -12.82
C LYS A 276 48.31 -6.08 -13.34
N ASP A 277 48.03 -5.07 -12.53
CA ASP A 277 47.58 -3.73 -12.91
C ASP A 277 46.27 -3.58 -13.72
N ASP A 278 45.67 -2.39 -13.52
CA ASP A 278 44.82 -1.63 -14.45
C ASP A 278 43.33 -1.38 -14.07
N LEU A 279 43.11 -0.08 -13.74
CA LEU A 279 41.96 0.81 -14.04
C LEU A 279 40.90 1.01 -12.95
N GLU A 280 40.99 2.08 -12.15
CA GLU A 280 40.47 3.44 -12.40
C GLU A 280 38.93 3.50 -12.53
N THR A 281 38.23 3.95 -11.48
CA THR A 281 37.62 5.29 -11.37
C THR A 281 36.94 5.78 -12.65
N THR A 282 35.60 5.86 -12.65
CA THR A 282 34.78 6.97 -13.20
C THR A 282 33.31 6.59 -13.07
N TYR A 283 32.53 7.29 -12.23
CA TYR A 283 31.13 7.60 -12.51
C TYR A 283 30.73 8.85 -11.70
N ALA A 284 30.82 10.00 -12.38
CA ALA A 284 30.14 11.24 -12.02
C ALA A 284 29.43 11.74 -13.29
N SER A 285 28.10 11.66 -13.29
CA SER A 285 27.18 12.49 -14.09
C SER A 285 25.77 12.32 -13.54
#